data_AF-A0A316JL16-F1
#
_entry.id   AF-A0A316JL16-F1
#
_cell.length_a   1.000
_cell.length_b   1.000
_cell.length_c   1.000
_cell.angle_alpha   90.00
_cell.angle_beta   90.00
_cell.angle_gamma   90.00
#
_symmetry.space_group_name_H-M   'P 1'
#
loop_
_entity.id
_entity.type
_entity.pdbx_description
1 polymer ?
#
loop_
_entity_poly.entity_id
_entity_poly.type
_entity_poly.pdbx_seq_one_letter_code
_entity_poly.pdbx_strand_id
1 'polypeptide(L)' 'MNTIDEHIAKDKSEIEAAKAAGDQGKVRHLEDEVKGLEEYKAHHPEDKKDPSPMEVYCDLNPDAPECLVYDD' A
#
# COMPACT_ATOMS: atom_id res chain seq x y z
N MET A 1 -1.58 -10.88 -0.39
CA MET A 1 -2.96 -11.33 -0.67
C MET A 1 -3.08 -11.77 -2.12
N ASN A 2 -4.29 -12.07 -2.58
CA ASN A 2 -4.55 -12.20 -4.02
C ASN A 2 -5.01 -10.88 -4.64
N THR A 3 -5.72 -10.03 -3.88
CA THR A 3 -6.22 -8.73 -4.35
C THR A 3 -5.90 -7.57 -3.42
N ILE A 4 -5.85 -6.35 -3.98
CA ILE A 4 -5.64 -5.11 -3.22
C ILE A 4 -6.75 -4.82 -2.20
N ASP A 5 -7.99 -5.22 -2.51
CA ASP A 5 -9.13 -5.06 -1.61
C ASP A 5 -9.02 -5.95 -0.38
N GLU A 6 -8.58 -7.21 -0.56
CA GLU A 6 -8.28 -8.10 0.55
C GLU A 6 -7.10 -7.57 1.39
N HIS A 7 -6.11 -6.94 0.75
CA HIS A 7 -4.98 -6.32 1.43
C HIS A 7 -5.43 -5.23 2.40
N ILE A 8 -6.09 -4.20 1.86
CA ILE A 8 -6.59 -3.07 2.62
C ILE A 8 -7.53 -3.53 3.76
N ALA A 9 -8.38 -4.52 3.51
CA ALA A 9 -9.30 -5.04 4.53
C ALA A 9 -8.57 -5.73 5.70
N LYS A 10 -7.52 -6.50 5.42
CA LYS A 10 -6.70 -7.12 6.47
C LYS A 10 -5.95 -6.06 7.27
N ASP A 11 -5.32 -5.09 6.61
CA ASP A 11 -4.53 -4.09 7.31
C ASP A 11 -5.39 -3.21 8.21
N LYS A 12 -6.60 -2.83 7.76
CA LYS A 12 -7.60 -2.17 8.60
C LYS A 12 -7.96 -2.99 9.83
N SER A 13 -8.08 -4.31 9.70
CA SER A 13 -8.32 -5.21 10.84
C SER A 13 -7.10 -5.30 11.78
N GLU A 14 -5.88 -5.33 11.22
CA GLU A 14 -4.65 -5.37 12.00
C GLU A 14 -4.36 -4.05 12.72
N ILE A 15 -4.75 -2.91 12.15
CA ILE A 15 -4.68 -1.60 12.80
C ILE A 15 -5.49 -1.62 14.10
N GLU A 16 -6.72 -2.13 14.08
CA GLU A 16 -7.57 -2.19 15.27
C GLU A 16 -6.99 -3.14 16.33
N ALA A 17 -6.42 -4.28 15.91
CA ALA A 17 -5.71 -5.19 16.81
C ALA A 17 -4.45 -4.54 17.43
N ALA A 18 -3.67 -3.81 16.63
CA ALA A 18 -2.47 -3.10 17.08
C ALA A 18 -2.81 -1.96 18.05
N LYS A 19 -3.90 -1.21 17.79
CA LYS A 19 -4.44 -0.19 18.71
C LYS A 19 -4.81 -0.82 20.06
N ALA A 20 -5.52 -1.94 20.05
CA ALA A 20 -5.91 -2.66 21.27
C ALA A 20 -4.69 -3.19 22.06
N ALA A 21 -3.63 -3.58 21.36
CA ALA A 21 -2.37 -4.03 21.96
C ALA A 21 -1.45 -2.86 22.41
N GLY A 22 -1.78 -1.61 22.09
CA GLY A 22 -0.94 -0.45 22.38
C GLY A 22 0.30 -0.33 21.48
N ASP A 23 0.37 -1.07 20.37
CA ASP A 23 1.52 -1.06 19.45
C ASP A 23 1.42 0.11 18.46
N GLN A 24 1.82 1.29 18.92
CA GLN A 24 1.77 2.52 18.13
C GLN A 24 2.70 2.49 16.90
N GLY A 25 3.78 1.70 16.93
CA GLY A 25 4.68 1.57 15.79
C GLY A 25 4.01 0.83 14.65
N LYS A 26 3.36 -0.30 14.96
CA LYS A 26 2.60 -1.08 13.99
C LYS A 26 1.39 -0.32 13.43
N VAL A 27 0.69 0.44 14.28
CA VAL A 27 -0.44 1.28 13.82
C VAL A 27 0.00 2.25 12.73
N ARG A 28 1.07 3.03 12.96
CA ARG A 28 1.54 4.03 11.98
C ARG A 28 1.95 3.38 10.66
N HIS A 29 2.71 2.29 10.75
CA HIS A 29 3.15 1.55 9.56
C HIS A 29 1.98 1.09 8.70
N LEU A 30 0.96 0.47 9.31
CA LEU A 30 -0.21 -0.02 8.58
C LEU A 30 -1.11 1.13 8.08
N GLU A 31 -1.21 2.24 8.80
CA GLU A 31 -1.96 3.41 8.34
C GLU A 31 -1.31 4.03 7.09
N ASP A 32 0.02 4.12 7.05
CA ASP A 32 0.77 4.59 5.89
C ASP A 32 0.62 3.62 4.70
N GLU A 33 0.67 2.31 4.95
CA GLU A 33 0.47 1.27 3.93
C GLU A 33 -0.95 1.30 3.34
N VAL A 34 -1.99 1.35 4.18
CA VAL A 34 -3.39 1.47 3.74
C VAL A 34 -3.58 2.70 2.86
N LYS A 35 -3.01 3.84 3.26
CA LYS A 35 -3.08 5.08 2.48
C LYS A 35 -2.45 4.90 1.09
N GLY A 36 -1.26 4.30 1.03
CA GLY A 36 -0.58 4.05 -0.24
C GLY A 36 -1.35 3.09 -1.15
N LEU A 37 -1.91 2.02 -0.59
CA LEU A 37 -2.74 1.07 -1.33
C LEU A 37 -4.04 1.70 -1.84
N GLU A 38 -4.69 2.56 -1.05
CA GLU A 38 -5.89 3.29 -1.49
C GLU A 38 -5.59 4.27 -2.64
N GLU A 39 -4.44 4.94 -2.60
CA GLU A 39 -4.00 5.86 -3.65
C GLU A 39 -3.62 5.11 -4.94
N TYR A 40 -2.83 4.03 -4.83
CA TYR A 40 -2.56 3.13 -5.96
C TYR A 40 -3.85 2.61 -6.60
N LYS A 41 -4.81 2.14 -5.79
CA LYS A 41 -6.11 1.68 -6.30
C LYS A 41 -6.88 2.78 -7.05
N ALA A 42 -6.74 4.04 -6.63
CA ALA A 42 -7.39 5.17 -7.29
C ALA A 42 -6.74 5.49 -8.66
N HIS A 43 -5.42 5.35 -8.77
CA HIS A 43 -4.69 5.48 -10.04
C HIS A 43 -4.92 4.29 -10.99
N HIS A 44 -5.13 3.09 -10.44
CA HIS A 44 -5.28 1.83 -11.17
C HIS A 44 -6.65 1.16 -10.92
N PRO A 45 -7.78 1.79 -11.28
CA PRO A 45 -9.12 1.30 -10.89
C PRO A 45 -9.50 -0.06 -11.48
N GLU A 46 -8.89 -0.42 -12.62
CA GLU A 46 -9.07 -1.71 -13.31
C GLU A 46 -8.12 -2.81 -12.82
N ASP A 47 -7.03 -2.45 -12.14
CA ASP A 47 -6.13 -3.41 -11.53
C ASP A 47 -6.70 -3.85 -10.17
N LYS A 48 -6.89 -5.16 -10.04
CA LYS A 48 -7.41 -5.78 -8.80
C LYS A 48 -6.35 -6.58 -8.08
N LYS A 49 -5.16 -6.76 -8.68
CA LYS A 49 -4.08 -7.51 -8.05
C LYS A 49 -3.60 -6.78 -6.81
N ASP A 50 -3.07 -7.54 -5.87
CA ASP A 50 -2.34 -6.97 -4.75
C ASP A 50 -0.99 -6.44 -5.26
N PRO A 51 -0.73 -5.12 -5.27
CA PRO A 51 0.53 -4.57 -5.75
C PRO A 51 1.66 -4.90 -4.77
N SER A 52 2.86 -5.07 -5.29
CA SER A 52 4.05 -5.13 -4.46
C SER A 52 4.34 -3.76 -3.83
N PRO A 53 5.08 -3.69 -2.71
CA PRO A 53 5.48 -2.41 -2.12
C PRO A 53 6.25 -1.50 -3.08
N MET A 54 7.01 -2.10 -4.02
CA MET A 54 7.76 -1.34 -5.03
C MET A 54 6.84 -0.70 -6.07
N GLU A 55 5.77 -1.40 -6.46
CA GLU A 55 4.77 -0.85 -7.40
C GLU A 55 4.01 0.32 -6.77
N VAL A 56 3.59 0.19 -5.52
CA VAL A 56 2.96 1.29 -4.77
C VAL A 56 3.94 2.46 -4.62
N TYR A 57 5.20 2.18 -4.25
CA TYR A 57 6.20 3.22 -4.09
C TYR A 57 6.47 3.99 -5.39
N CYS A 58 6.65 3.30 -6.51
CA CYS A 58 6.91 3.96 -7.79
C CYS A 58 5.71 4.68 -8.38
N ASP A 59 4.49 4.22 -8.08
CA ASP A 59 3.27 4.94 -8.42
C ASP A 59 3.19 6.29 -7.69
N LEU A 60 3.57 6.31 -6.40
CA LEU A 60 3.57 7.52 -5.56
C LEU A 60 4.81 8.41 -5.77
N ASN A 61 5.91 7.87 -6.28
CA ASN A 61 7.20 8.53 -6.44
C ASN A 61 7.81 8.22 -7.82
N PRO A 62 7.18 8.63 -8.93
CA PRO A 62 7.61 8.23 -10.28
C PRO A 62 9.00 8.76 -10.67
N ASP A 63 9.46 9.83 -10.03
CA ASP A 63 10.78 10.45 -10.24
C ASP A 63 11.89 9.87 -9.34
N ALA A 64 11.57 8.93 -8.45
CA ALA A 64 12.57 8.22 -7.66
C ALA A 64 13.54 7.44 -8.57
N PRO A 65 14.86 7.43 -8.31
CA PRO A 65 15.86 6.79 -9.18
C PRO A 65 15.55 5.31 -9.49
N GLU A 66 15.02 4.59 -8.52
CA GLU A 66 14.61 3.18 -8.62
C GLU A 66 13.34 2.94 -9.46
N CYS A 67 12.63 4.01 -9.83
CA CYS A 67 11.38 3.98 -10.59
C CYS A 67 11.53 4.51 -12.02
N LEU A 68 12.70 5.04 -12.38
CA LEU A 68 12.97 5.56 -13.72
C LEU A 68 13.02 4.42 -14.73
N VAL A 69 12.08 4.45 -15.68
CA VAL A 69 12.07 3.59 -16.87
C VAL A 69 12.60 4.43 -18.04
N TYR A 70 13.65 3.95 -18.69
CA TYR A 70 14.24 4.61 -19.86
C TYR A 70 13.77 3.89 -21.12
N ASP A 71 13.21 4.64 -22.07
CA ASP A 71 12.96 4.12 -23.42
C ASP A 71 14.30 3.94 -24.14
N ASP A 72 14.57 2.71 -24.62
CA ASP A 72 15.76 2.34 -25.40
C ASP A 72 15.83 3.05 -26.77
#